data_AF-A0A0R2LI08-F1
#
_entry.id   AF-A0A0R2LI08-F1
#
_cell.length_a   1.000
_cell.length_b   1.000
_cell.length_c   1.000
_cell.angle_alpha   90.00
_cell.angle_beta   90.00
_cell.angle_gamma   90.00
#
_symmetry.space_group_name_H-M   'P 1'
#
loop_
_entity.id
_entity.type
_entity.pdbx_description
1 polymer ?
#
loop_
_entity_poly.entity_id
_entity_poly.type
_entity_poly.pdbx_seq_one_letter_code
_entity_poly.pdbx_strand_id
1 'polypeptide(L)'
;MKAKNVPLKLTKILLVAAMMLLIIAGCGKKTEKATFQQIKNGVDSRVTYYYQDDKVVKQTTDNKITYASLKANNKSEAKDQIKNEVQKYNDTKGVKDEIKYHDSYLKEKVSVDLKEASVDDFLKLSGETTSADSDSKKKYISFEKSEDLIKKQGYKKIKDGKYKQIPKDELKVKKPLTMKQYNEIAVAKSGKEEKKGTTVNELKDKLGKADRSSDTSYTWYTNYTKSDYFRVTINDKDEVQSKFLLQPTANNNKFSPEKYDEINDEISEDELVEKLGEPYQVQTSSDRGIIYYITKDEAEQRIQAEFAFQVENGKITGKRSTED
;
A
#
# COMPACT_ATOMS: atom_id res chain seq x y z
N MET A 1 -4.60 -21.86 -10.81
CA MET A 1 -3.24 -21.59 -10.28
C MET A 1 -3.25 -20.25 -9.55
N LYS A 2 -3.07 -20.23 -8.22
CA LYS A 2 -2.94 -18.96 -7.48
C LYS A 2 -1.55 -18.40 -7.75
N ALA A 3 -1.46 -17.22 -8.36
CA ALA A 3 -0.22 -16.46 -8.42
C ALA A 3 0.26 -16.25 -6.98
N LYS A 4 1.38 -16.87 -6.61
CA LYS A 4 2.07 -16.55 -5.37
C LYS A 4 2.55 -15.10 -5.50
N ASN A 5 1.80 -14.17 -4.90
CA ASN A 5 2.16 -12.76 -4.82
C ASN A 5 3.35 -12.61 -3.87
N VAL A 6 4.55 -12.91 -4.38
CA VAL A 6 5.81 -12.57 -3.72
C VAL A 6 5.83 -11.05 -3.55
N PRO A 7 6.13 -10.51 -2.36
CA PRO A 7 6.30 -9.07 -2.20
C PRO A 7 7.35 -8.60 -3.20
N LEU A 8 7.01 -7.56 -3.95
CA LEU A 8 7.87 -6.99 -4.98
C LEU A 8 9.12 -6.45 -4.28
N LYS A 9 10.23 -7.20 -4.32
CA LYS A 9 11.51 -6.67 -3.83
C LYS A 9 11.89 -5.52 -4.77
N LEU A 10 11.82 -4.28 -4.27
CA LEU A 10 12.16 -3.07 -5.02
C LEU A 10 13.51 -3.20 -5.74
N THR A 11 14.46 -3.92 -5.13
CA THR A 11 15.79 -4.23 -5.68
C THR A 11 15.81 -4.74 -7.13
N LYS A 12 14.76 -5.43 -7.61
CA LYS A 12 14.72 -5.96 -8.99
C LYS A 12 14.18 -4.99 -10.04
N ILE A 13 13.57 -3.87 -9.64
CA ILE A 13 12.88 -2.96 -10.57
C ILE A 13 13.71 -1.72 -10.89
N LEU A 14 14.72 -1.44 -10.06
CA LEU A 14 15.31 -0.12 -9.96
C LEU A 14 16.54 0.12 -10.84
N LEU A 15 17.35 -0.91 -11.11
CA LEU A 15 18.54 -0.81 -11.93
C LEU A 15 18.61 -2.03 -12.86
N VAL A 16 18.85 -1.81 -14.15
CA VAL A 16 19.01 -2.88 -15.15
C VAL A 16 20.34 -2.67 -15.83
N ALA A 17 21.21 -3.68 -15.79
CA ALA A 17 22.60 -3.57 -16.18
C ALA A 17 23.01 -4.75 -17.06
N ALA A 18 24.04 -4.60 -17.88
CA ALA A 18 24.69 -5.75 -18.49
C ALA A 18 26.15 -5.42 -18.79
N MET A 19 27.06 -6.30 -18.38
CA MET A 19 28.50 -6.09 -18.53
C MET A 19 29.06 -6.51 -19.90
N MET A 20 30.16 -5.87 -20.28
CA MET A 20 31.02 -6.29 -21.39
C MET A 20 32.52 -6.15 -21.01
N LEU A 21 33.38 -6.97 -21.61
CA LEU A 21 34.85 -6.92 -21.48
C LEU A 21 35.43 -5.99 -22.56
N LEU A 22 36.44 -5.16 -22.24
CA LEU A 22 36.99 -4.17 -23.17
C LEU A 22 38.00 -4.71 -24.20
N ILE A 23 37.93 -4.15 -25.41
CA ILE A 23 39.06 -3.66 -26.21
C ILE A 23 38.61 -2.31 -26.78
N ILE A 24 39.07 -1.16 -26.26
CA ILE A 24 38.72 0.15 -26.84
C ILE A 24 39.91 1.11 -26.79
N ALA A 25 40.25 1.67 -27.96
CA ALA A 25 41.03 2.90 -28.13
C ALA A 25 40.08 4.11 -28.00
N GLY A 26 40.33 5.00 -27.03
CA GLY A 26 39.44 6.11 -26.70
C GLY A 26 39.77 7.41 -27.44
N CYS A 27 38.75 8.04 -28.03
CA CYS A 27 38.75 9.45 -28.43
C CYS A 27 37.58 10.15 -27.73
N GLY A 28 37.70 11.44 -27.40
CA GLY A 28 36.72 12.20 -26.60
C GLY A 28 35.35 12.29 -27.26
N LYS A 29 34.30 11.76 -26.61
CA LYS A 29 32.98 11.55 -27.23
C LYS A 29 31.82 12.17 -26.45
N LYS A 30 30.79 12.56 -27.20
CA LYS A 30 29.55 13.19 -26.75
C LYS A 30 28.71 12.19 -25.92
N THR A 31 28.10 12.66 -24.85
CA THR A 31 27.16 11.86 -24.05
C THR A 31 25.77 11.87 -24.68
N GLU A 32 25.22 10.69 -24.94
CA GLU A 32 23.86 10.45 -25.40
C GLU A 32 22.96 9.99 -24.24
N LYS A 33 21.63 10.00 -24.47
CA LYS A 33 20.67 9.47 -23.49
C LYS A 33 19.55 8.66 -24.14
N ALA A 34 19.12 7.61 -23.46
CA ALA A 34 17.95 6.82 -23.83
C ALA A 34 17.09 6.52 -22.60
N THR A 35 15.77 6.76 -22.71
CA THR A 35 14.80 6.54 -21.63
C THR A 35 13.84 5.42 -21.98
N PHE A 36 13.52 4.59 -20.99
CA PHE A 36 12.63 3.45 -21.10
C PHE A 36 11.59 3.52 -19.98
N GLN A 37 10.34 3.15 -20.28
CA GLN A 37 9.25 3.13 -19.30
C GLN A 37 8.61 1.76 -19.21
N GLN A 38 8.27 1.34 -18.00
CA GLN A 38 7.34 0.24 -17.72
C GLN A 38 6.34 0.67 -16.65
N ILE A 39 5.07 0.34 -16.87
CA ILE A 39 4.03 0.41 -15.84
C ILE A 39 3.58 -1.02 -15.57
N LYS A 40 3.79 -1.49 -14.33
CA LYS A 40 3.43 -2.85 -13.92
C LYS A 40 3.22 -2.90 -12.42
N ASN A 41 2.16 -3.59 -11.98
CA ASN A 41 1.87 -3.85 -10.56
C ASN A 41 1.88 -2.59 -9.68
N GLY A 42 1.26 -1.49 -10.12
CA GLY A 42 1.22 -0.25 -9.35
C GLY A 42 2.55 0.51 -9.29
N VAL A 43 3.50 0.23 -10.18
CA VAL A 43 4.77 0.95 -10.33
C VAL A 43 4.92 1.46 -11.75
N ASP A 44 5.13 2.76 -11.90
CA ASP A 44 5.62 3.39 -13.14
C ASP A 44 7.11 3.67 -12.96
N SER A 45 7.94 2.86 -13.62
CA SER A 45 9.40 2.97 -13.57
C SER A 45 9.93 3.53 -14.88
N ARG A 46 10.81 4.53 -14.76
CA ARG A 46 11.43 5.23 -15.88
C ARG A 46 12.94 5.22 -15.73
N VAL A 47 13.61 4.39 -16.52
CA VAL A 47 15.06 4.25 -16.50
C VAL A 47 15.65 5.08 -17.64
N THR A 48 16.64 5.92 -17.34
CA THR A 48 17.39 6.70 -18.32
C THR A 48 18.87 6.35 -18.22
N TYR A 49 19.42 5.88 -19.32
CA TYR A 49 20.86 5.66 -19.49
C TYR A 49 21.49 6.90 -20.10
N TYR A 50 22.66 7.29 -19.59
CA TYR A 50 23.55 8.27 -20.18
C TYR A 50 24.82 7.53 -20.58
N TYR A 51 25.18 7.57 -21.86
CA TYR A 51 26.24 6.72 -22.39
C TYR A 51 27.11 7.44 -23.42
N GLN A 52 28.33 6.95 -23.60
CA GLN A 52 29.30 7.40 -24.59
C GLN A 52 29.72 6.16 -25.39
N ASP A 53 29.44 6.14 -26.70
CA ASP A 53 29.41 4.90 -27.50
C ASP A 53 28.51 3.83 -26.87
N ASP A 54 29.09 2.73 -26.42
CA ASP A 54 28.40 1.67 -25.70
C ASP A 54 28.62 1.78 -24.19
N LYS A 55 29.44 2.70 -23.68
CA LYS A 55 29.73 2.79 -22.25
C LYS A 55 28.73 3.65 -21.51
N VAL A 56 27.94 3.04 -20.62
CA VAL A 56 27.10 3.78 -19.67
C VAL A 56 27.99 4.50 -18.66
N VAL A 57 27.78 5.81 -18.51
CA VAL A 57 28.50 6.68 -17.56
C VAL A 57 27.61 7.13 -16.41
N LYS A 58 26.29 7.12 -16.59
CA LYS A 58 25.32 7.42 -15.54
C LYS A 58 24.00 6.72 -15.84
N GLN A 59 23.28 6.33 -14.80
CA GLN A 59 21.89 5.90 -14.90
C GLN A 59 21.03 6.68 -13.92
N THR A 60 19.83 7.05 -14.33
CA THR A 60 18.80 7.56 -13.42
C THR A 60 17.53 6.76 -13.54
N THR A 61 16.88 6.49 -12.43
CA THR A 61 15.58 5.82 -12.37
C THR A 61 14.61 6.70 -11.62
N ASP A 62 13.52 7.10 -12.28
CA ASP A 62 12.41 7.84 -11.68
C ASP A 62 11.21 6.89 -11.56
N ASN A 63 10.83 6.55 -10.34
CA ASN A 63 9.72 5.67 -10.05
C ASN A 63 8.55 6.44 -9.43
N LYS A 64 7.34 6.07 -9.82
CA LYS A 64 6.12 6.36 -9.07
C LYS A 64 5.57 5.04 -8.56
N ILE A 65 5.57 4.87 -7.23
CA ILE A 65 5.25 3.61 -6.55
C ILE A 65 3.99 3.81 -5.73
N THR A 66 2.92 3.09 -6.07
CA THR A 66 1.65 3.12 -5.33
C THR A 66 1.83 2.50 -3.95
N TYR A 67 1.10 2.98 -2.96
CA TYR A 67 1.08 2.34 -1.64
C TYR A 67 0.48 0.92 -1.68
N ALA A 68 -0.41 0.68 -2.65
CA ALA A 68 -0.92 -0.66 -2.95
C ALA A 68 0.19 -1.66 -3.31
N SER A 69 1.16 -1.26 -4.16
CA SER A 69 2.29 -2.12 -4.52
C SER A 69 3.20 -2.47 -3.34
N LEU A 70 3.26 -1.58 -2.33
CA LEU A 70 4.02 -1.77 -1.08
C LEU A 70 3.20 -2.48 0.01
N LYS A 71 1.90 -2.72 -0.22
CA LYS A 71 0.94 -3.15 0.80
C LYS A 71 0.93 -2.24 2.04
N ALA A 72 1.17 -0.95 1.84
CA ALA A 72 1.18 0.06 2.89
C ALA A 72 -0.13 0.84 2.87
N ASN A 73 -0.77 1.08 4.01
CA ASN A 73 -2.04 1.81 4.08
C ASN A 73 -1.85 3.34 4.14
N ASN A 74 -0.63 3.80 4.44
CA ASN A 74 -0.30 5.21 4.62
C ASN A 74 1.19 5.47 4.40
N LYS A 75 1.57 6.75 4.49
CA LYS A 75 2.96 7.23 4.33
C LYS A 75 3.94 6.62 5.33
N SER A 76 3.52 6.45 6.59
CA SER A 76 4.40 5.92 7.65
C SER A 76 4.77 4.48 7.36
N GLU A 77 3.76 3.64 7.11
CA GLU A 77 3.98 2.25 6.72
C GLU A 77 4.83 2.15 5.45
N ALA A 78 4.56 2.99 4.43
CA ALA A 78 5.35 2.99 3.20
C ALA A 78 6.82 3.32 3.46
N LYS A 79 7.11 4.29 4.33
CA LYS A 79 8.47 4.63 4.76
C LYS A 79 9.16 3.44 5.44
N ASP A 80 8.46 2.76 6.34
CA ASP A 80 9.00 1.59 7.03
C ASP A 80 9.29 0.42 6.08
N GLN A 81 8.47 0.22 5.04
CA GLN A 81 8.69 -0.83 4.04
C GLN A 81 9.97 -0.63 3.22
N ILE A 82 10.38 0.62 2.95
CA ILE A 82 11.49 0.91 2.02
C ILE A 82 12.75 1.43 2.69
N LYS A 83 12.72 1.80 3.98
CA LYS A 83 13.83 2.50 4.67
C LYS A 83 15.19 1.81 4.52
N ASN A 84 15.22 0.47 4.61
CA ASN A 84 16.45 -0.29 4.53
C ASN A 84 17.07 -0.26 3.12
N GLU A 85 16.24 -0.29 2.08
CA GLU A 85 16.71 -0.23 0.69
C GLU A 85 17.21 1.18 0.34
N VAL A 86 16.49 2.22 0.77
CA VAL A 86 16.88 3.63 0.60
C VAL A 86 18.22 3.91 1.28
N GLN A 87 18.40 3.38 2.50
CA GLN A 87 19.67 3.50 3.22
C GLN A 87 20.80 2.77 2.46
N LYS A 88 20.58 1.51 2.05
CA LYS A 88 21.57 0.75 1.29
C LYS A 88 22.03 1.45 0.01
N TYR A 89 21.12 2.08 -0.74
CA TYR A 89 21.48 2.86 -1.92
C TYR A 89 22.30 4.10 -1.57
N ASN A 90 21.89 4.87 -0.56
CA ASN A 90 22.62 6.08 -0.16
C ASN A 90 23.98 5.80 0.53
N ASP A 91 24.15 4.61 1.12
CA ASP A 91 25.44 4.16 1.68
C ASP A 91 26.42 3.70 0.58
N THR A 92 25.95 3.51 -0.67
CA THR A 92 26.80 3.10 -1.79
C THR A 92 27.41 4.32 -2.47
N LYS A 93 28.75 4.35 -2.57
CA LYS A 93 29.47 5.45 -3.23
C LYS A 93 29.01 5.64 -4.68
N GLY A 94 28.78 6.89 -5.07
CA GLY A 94 28.31 7.26 -6.41
C GLY A 94 26.83 6.97 -6.64
N VAL A 95 26.06 6.61 -5.60
CA VAL A 95 24.63 6.35 -5.66
C VAL A 95 23.89 7.33 -4.76
N LYS A 96 22.75 7.84 -5.25
CA LYS A 96 21.84 8.69 -4.49
C LYS A 96 20.41 8.23 -4.72
N ASP A 97 19.66 8.08 -3.63
CA ASP A 97 18.24 7.74 -3.64
C ASP A 97 17.41 8.78 -2.85
N GLU A 98 16.48 9.43 -3.54
CA GLU A 98 15.59 10.46 -3.01
C GLU A 98 14.12 10.03 -3.04
N ILE A 99 13.45 10.06 -1.89
CA ILE A 99 12.02 9.73 -1.77
C ILE A 99 11.17 10.98 -1.49
N LYS A 100 10.08 11.14 -2.25
CA LYS A 100 9.01 12.12 -2.01
C LYS A 100 7.68 11.41 -1.82
N TYR A 101 7.07 11.56 -0.66
CA TYR A 101 5.80 10.92 -0.33
C TYR A 101 4.61 11.80 -0.67
N HIS A 102 3.55 11.20 -1.20
CA HIS A 102 2.24 11.81 -1.48
C HIS A 102 1.13 10.97 -0.82
N ASP A 103 -0.13 11.39 -0.93
CA ASP A 103 -1.25 10.75 -0.20
C ASP A 103 -1.49 9.28 -0.58
N SER A 104 -1.21 8.90 -1.84
CA SER A 104 -1.49 7.55 -2.34
C SER A 104 -0.34 6.81 -3.00
N TYR A 105 0.81 7.47 -3.10
CA TYR A 105 1.99 6.94 -3.75
C TYR A 105 3.24 7.66 -3.22
N LEU A 106 4.41 7.14 -3.54
CA LEU A 106 5.67 7.85 -3.41
C LEU A 106 6.33 8.00 -4.77
N LYS A 107 7.17 9.02 -4.90
CA LYS A 107 8.13 9.15 -5.99
C LYS A 107 9.51 8.84 -5.43
N GLU A 108 10.22 7.99 -6.14
CA GLU A 108 11.60 7.62 -5.83
C GLU A 108 12.46 8.03 -7.02
N LYS A 109 13.63 8.61 -6.74
CA LYS A 109 14.60 8.96 -7.76
C LYS A 109 15.96 8.44 -7.36
N VAL A 110 16.43 7.44 -8.10
CA VAL A 110 17.76 6.88 -7.95
C VAL A 110 18.68 7.41 -9.04
N SER A 111 19.89 7.82 -8.67
CA SER A 111 20.94 8.24 -9.59
C SER A 111 22.21 7.46 -9.27
N VAL A 112 22.78 6.81 -10.27
CA VAL A 112 24.07 6.12 -10.19
C VAL A 112 25.05 6.81 -11.14
N ASP A 113 26.12 7.38 -10.58
CA ASP A 113 27.24 7.92 -11.34
C ASP A 113 28.33 6.85 -11.47
N LEU A 114 28.47 6.25 -12.65
CA LEU A 114 29.45 5.18 -12.92
C LEU A 114 30.87 5.73 -13.14
N LYS A 115 31.09 7.04 -12.95
CA LYS A 115 32.44 7.60 -12.77
C LYS A 115 32.92 7.48 -11.34
N GLU A 116 32.00 7.39 -10.37
CA GLU A 116 32.30 7.29 -8.94
C GLU A 116 31.98 5.91 -8.37
N ALA A 117 30.87 5.31 -8.78
CA ALA A 117 30.43 3.98 -8.39
C ALA A 117 31.23 2.90 -9.12
N SER A 118 31.55 1.80 -8.41
CA SER A 118 32.15 0.63 -9.06
C SER A 118 31.11 -0.13 -9.88
N VAL A 119 31.55 -0.77 -10.97
CA VAL A 119 30.69 -1.63 -11.80
C VAL A 119 30.10 -2.77 -10.96
N ASP A 120 30.90 -3.37 -10.08
CA ASP A 120 30.46 -4.47 -9.22
C ASP A 120 29.39 -4.04 -8.22
N ASP A 121 29.51 -2.85 -7.61
CA ASP A 121 28.49 -2.34 -6.71
C ASP A 121 27.18 -2.06 -7.45
N PHE A 122 27.25 -1.47 -8.64
CA PHE A 122 26.08 -1.26 -9.48
C PHE A 122 25.35 -2.58 -9.79
N LEU A 123 26.08 -3.64 -10.09
CA LEU A 123 25.51 -4.95 -10.39
C LEU A 123 24.88 -5.61 -9.16
N LYS A 124 25.57 -5.56 -8.03
CA LYS A 124 25.01 -6.01 -6.74
C LYS A 124 23.72 -5.27 -6.41
N LEU A 125 23.66 -3.96 -6.67
CA LEU A 125 22.45 -3.16 -6.47
C LEU A 125 21.33 -3.50 -7.46
N SER A 126 21.67 -3.86 -8.70
CA SER A 126 20.71 -4.36 -9.71
C SER A 126 20.20 -5.79 -9.45
N GLY A 127 20.76 -6.46 -8.43
CA GLY A 127 20.42 -7.85 -8.10
C GLY A 127 21.06 -8.88 -9.03
N GLU A 128 22.05 -8.47 -9.83
CA GLU A 128 22.88 -9.36 -10.64
C GLU A 128 24.03 -9.89 -9.79
N THR A 129 24.19 -11.21 -9.76
CA THR A 129 25.36 -11.84 -9.14
C THR A 129 26.52 -11.79 -10.12
N THR A 130 27.62 -11.16 -9.74
CA THR A 130 28.87 -11.30 -10.47
C THR A 130 29.40 -12.72 -10.24
N SER A 131 29.62 -13.50 -11.30
CA SER A 131 30.39 -14.73 -11.17
C SER A 131 31.81 -14.35 -10.76
N ALA A 132 32.30 -14.97 -9.68
CA ALA A 132 33.60 -14.66 -9.05
C ALA A 132 34.81 -14.92 -9.96
N ASP A 133 34.63 -15.63 -11.08
CA ASP A 133 35.68 -15.83 -12.08
C ASP A 133 35.70 -14.70 -13.11
N SER A 134 36.58 -13.73 -12.89
CA SER A 134 37.19 -13.02 -14.02
C SER A 134 38.41 -12.24 -13.55
N ASP A 135 39.56 -12.91 -13.58
CA ASP A 135 40.88 -12.33 -13.40
C ASP A 135 41.35 -11.53 -14.64
N SER A 136 40.44 -10.89 -15.38
CA SER A 136 40.82 -10.18 -16.61
C SER A 136 39.84 -9.08 -17.07
N LYS A 137 40.43 -7.90 -17.33
CA LYS A 137 39.94 -6.70 -18.03
C LYS A 137 39.00 -5.77 -17.25
N LYS A 138 39.24 -4.46 -17.44
CA LYS A 138 38.35 -3.36 -17.03
C LYS A 138 36.94 -3.64 -17.55
N LYS A 139 36.00 -3.93 -16.65
CA LYS A 139 34.58 -4.13 -16.96
C LYS A 139 33.89 -2.77 -17.10
N TYR A 140 32.92 -2.68 -18.00
CA TYR A 140 32.01 -1.54 -18.08
C TYR A 140 30.59 -2.03 -18.34
N ILE A 141 29.62 -1.16 -18.08
CA ILE A 141 28.22 -1.41 -18.39
C ILE A 141 27.96 -1.01 -19.83
N SER A 142 27.59 -1.99 -20.65
CA SER A 142 27.25 -1.85 -22.07
C SER A 142 25.82 -1.33 -22.21
N PHE A 143 25.64 -0.24 -22.95
CA PHE A 143 24.33 0.34 -23.23
C PHE A 143 23.51 -0.58 -24.15
N GLU A 144 24.10 -1.12 -25.22
CA GLU A 144 23.44 -2.02 -26.16
C GLU A 144 22.88 -3.26 -25.45
N LYS A 145 23.71 -3.90 -24.61
CA LYS A 145 23.25 -5.06 -23.82
C LYS A 145 22.20 -4.68 -22.78
N SER A 146 22.35 -3.53 -22.12
CA SER A 146 21.38 -3.05 -21.14
C SER A 146 20.05 -2.70 -21.80
N GLU A 147 20.07 -2.11 -23.01
CA GLU A 147 18.90 -1.81 -23.83
C GLU A 147 18.16 -3.10 -24.22
N ASP A 148 18.88 -4.14 -24.63
CA ASP A 148 18.27 -5.43 -24.94
C ASP A 148 17.66 -6.10 -23.70
N LEU A 149 18.35 -6.05 -22.56
CA LEU A 149 17.87 -6.63 -21.31
C LEU A 149 16.60 -5.90 -20.80
N ILE A 150 16.62 -4.56 -20.78
CA ILE A 150 15.49 -3.78 -20.27
C ILE A 150 14.24 -3.94 -21.17
N LYS A 151 14.42 -4.06 -22.49
CA LYS A 151 13.34 -4.40 -23.42
C LYS A 151 12.78 -5.81 -23.15
N LYS A 152 13.64 -6.80 -22.91
CA LYS A 152 13.21 -8.18 -22.54
C LYS A 152 12.42 -8.22 -21.22
N GLN A 153 12.71 -7.30 -20.30
CA GLN A 153 11.93 -7.13 -19.06
C GLN A 153 10.58 -6.43 -19.28
N GLY A 154 10.27 -6.00 -20.51
CA GLY A 154 8.99 -5.43 -20.90
C GLY A 154 8.92 -3.91 -20.84
N TYR A 155 10.06 -3.21 -20.73
CA TYR A 155 10.10 -1.76 -20.88
C TYR A 155 10.01 -1.34 -22.35
N LYS A 156 9.46 -0.14 -22.58
CA LYS A 156 9.35 0.45 -23.91
C LYS A 156 10.20 1.71 -23.99
N LYS A 157 10.98 1.85 -25.07
CA LYS A 157 11.78 3.05 -25.34
C LYS A 157 10.86 4.25 -25.58
N ILE A 158 11.18 5.37 -24.98
CA ILE A 158 10.44 6.64 -25.10
C ILE A 158 11.14 7.53 -26.11
N LYS A 159 10.42 7.99 -27.14
CA LYS A 159 10.99 8.79 -28.23
C LYS A 159 10.76 10.31 -28.09
N ASP A 160 9.76 10.76 -27.32
CA ASP A 160 9.34 12.17 -27.30
C ASP A 160 9.07 12.74 -25.89
N GLY A 161 9.61 12.12 -24.84
CA GLY A 161 9.34 12.52 -23.44
C GLY A 161 7.88 12.35 -22.99
N LYS A 162 7.02 11.75 -23.83
CA LYS A 162 5.63 11.42 -23.50
C LYS A 162 5.57 10.10 -22.75
N TYR A 163 5.20 10.17 -21.48
CA TYR A 163 5.07 9.01 -20.61
C TYR A 163 3.61 8.58 -20.45
N LYS A 164 3.39 7.27 -20.36
CA LYS A 164 2.12 6.74 -19.87
C LYS A 164 1.95 7.09 -18.40
N GLN A 165 0.70 7.16 -17.94
CA GLN A 165 0.37 7.41 -16.55
C GLN A 165 -0.17 6.14 -15.91
N ILE A 166 0.09 5.97 -14.62
CA ILE A 166 -0.56 4.92 -13.81
C ILE A 166 -2.08 5.15 -13.84
N PRO A 167 -2.89 4.09 -14.08
CA PRO A 167 -4.35 4.17 -13.98
C PRO A 167 -4.81 4.71 -12.62
N LYS A 168 -5.88 5.52 -12.59
CA LYS A 168 -6.33 6.19 -11.35
C LYS A 168 -6.81 5.22 -10.28
N ASP A 169 -7.36 4.08 -10.69
CA ASP A 169 -7.80 2.99 -9.83
C ASP A 169 -6.64 2.29 -9.10
N GLU A 170 -5.46 2.19 -9.72
CA GLU A 170 -4.23 1.69 -9.06
C GLU A 170 -3.68 2.67 -8.00
N LEU A 171 -4.11 3.94 -8.01
CA LEU A 171 -3.76 4.93 -6.99
C LEU A 171 -4.71 4.90 -5.78
N LYS A 172 -5.70 4.01 -5.73
CA LYS A 172 -6.59 3.90 -4.57
C LYS A 172 -5.85 3.24 -3.42
N VAL A 173 -5.97 3.83 -2.23
CA VAL A 173 -5.42 3.27 -0.99
C VAL A 173 -6.54 2.72 -0.13
N LYS A 174 -6.35 1.51 0.40
CA LYS A 174 -7.26 0.97 1.41
C LYS A 174 -7.13 1.77 2.70
N LYS A 175 -8.25 2.27 3.21
CA LYS A 175 -8.33 3.09 4.42
C LYS A 175 -9.37 2.51 5.37
N PRO A 176 -9.12 2.54 6.69
CA PRO A 176 -10.16 2.32 7.70
C PRO A 176 -11.37 3.23 7.44
N LEU A 177 -12.55 2.64 7.59
CA LEU A 177 -13.83 3.34 7.65
C LEU A 177 -14.00 3.96 9.05
N THR A 178 -14.31 5.24 9.15
CA THR A 178 -14.63 5.87 10.45
C THR A 178 -16.02 5.48 10.93
N MET A 179 -16.30 5.62 12.23
CA MET A 179 -17.66 5.43 12.75
C MET A 179 -18.68 6.37 12.12
N LYS A 180 -18.30 7.61 11.81
CA LYS A 180 -19.16 8.53 11.07
C LYS A 180 -19.56 7.94 9.70
N GLN A 181 -18.59 7.44 8.94
CA GLN A 181 -18.87 6.81 7.64
C GLN A 181 -19.67 5.50 7.78
N TYR A 182 -19.42 4.74 8.84
CA TYR A 182 -20.21 3.56 9.17
C TYR A 182 -21.67 3.91 9.48
N ASN A 183 -21.91 4.99 10.22
CA ASN A 183 -23.25 5.44 10.64
C ASN A 183 -24.07 6.06 9.50
N GLU A 184 -23.42 6.65 8.50
CA GLU A 184 -24.07 7.08 7.25
C GLU A 184 -24.69 5.93 6.43
N ILE A 185 -24.32 4.68 6.72
CA ILE A 185 -24.87 3.48 6.05
C ILE A 185 -26.13 3.04 6.80
N ALA A 186 -27.29 3.28 6.19
CA ALA A 186 -28.59 2.95 6.76
C ALA A 186 -28.88 1.46 6.67
N VAL A 187 -29.37 0.89 7.76
CA VAL A 187 -29.86 -0.48 7.82
C VAL A 187 -31.38 -0.48 7.56
N ALA A 188 -31.82 -1.36 6.67
CA ALA A 188 -33.23 -1.54 6.33
C ALA A 188 -33.99 -2.15 7.52
N LYS A 189 -35.23 -1.69 7.71
CA LYS A 189 -36.19 -2.29 8.65
C LYS A 189 -37.38 -2.85 7.88
N SER A 190 -37.82 -4.04 8.28
CA SER A 190 -39.06 -4.66 7.81
C SER A 190 -40.06 -4.73 8.96
N GLY A 191 -41.36 -4.62 8.67
CA GLY A 191 -42.42 -4.69 9.68
C GLY A 191 -43.22 -3.38 9.80
N LYS A 192 -43.74 -3.08 11.00
CA LYS A 192 -44.63 -1.92 11.23
C LYS A 192 -43.95 -0.55 11.02
N GLU A 193 -42.63 -0.49 11.10
CA GLU A 193 -41.81 0.70 10.85
C GLU A 193 -40.84 0.43 9.69
N GLU A 194 -41.37 0.20 8.48
CA GLU A 194 -40.55 -0.02 7.30
C GLU A 194 -39.63 1.19 7.05
N LYS A 195 -38.32 0.92 6.96
CA LYS A 195 -37.30 1.93 6.68
C LYS A 195 -36.38 1.42 5.59
N LYS A 196 -36.17 2.22 4.56
CA LYS A 196 -35.23 1.90 3.47
C LYS A 196 -33.78 1.89 4.00
N GLY A 197 -33.05 0.85 3.65
CA GLY A 197 -31.61 0.76 3.88
C GLY A 197 -30.80 1.36 2.74
N THR A 198 -29.51 1.55 2.95
CA THR A 198 -28.57 1.84 1.88
C THR A 198 -28.48 0.63 0.95
N THR A 199 -28.49 0.87 -0.35
CA THR A 199 -28.39 -0.18 -1.36
C THR A 199 -26.94 -0.59 -1.61
N VAL A 200 -26.74 -1.80 -2.14
CA VAL A 200 -25.41 -2.25 -2.58
C VAL A 200 -24.79 -1.32 -3.63
N ASN A 201 -25.59 -0.74 -4.52
CA ASN A 201 -25.09 0.15 -5.57
C ASN A 201 -24.54 1.45 -4.97
N GLU A 202 -25.26 2.05 -4.02
CA GLU A 202 -24.76 3.22 -3.27
C GLU A 202 -23.46 2.90 -2.52
N LEU A 203 -23.35 1.70 -1.94
CA LEU A 203 -22.10 1.26 -1.32
C LEU A 203 -20.96 1.12 -2.32
N LYS A 204 -21.21 0.59 -3.53
CA LYS A 204 -20.21 0.46 -4.58
C LYS A 204 -19.76 1.83 -5.09
N ASP A 205 -20.64 2.81 -5.14
CA ASP A 205 -20.30 4.18 -5.53
C ASP A 205 -19.44 4.86 -4.46
N LYS A 206 -19.76 4.67 -3.18
CA LYS A 206 -19.02 5.24 -2.05
C LYS A 206 -17.67 4.56 -1.80
N LEU A 207 -17.65 3.22 -1.78
CA LEU A 207 -16.51 2.40 -1.31
C LEU A 207 -15.75 1.72 -2.46
N GLY A 208 -16.26 1.80 -3.69
CA GLY A 208 -15.78 1.03 -4.83
C GLY A 208 -16.29 -0.42 -4.82
N LYS A 209 -15.80 -1.22 -5.77
CA LYS A 209 -16.15 -2.64 -5.87
C LYS A 209 -15.72 -3.39 -4.61
N ALA A 210 -16.62 -4.22 -4.08
CA ALA A 210 -16.32 -5.11 -2.97
C ALA A 210 -15.18 -6.09 -3.32
N ASP A 211 -14.29 -6.35 -2.35
CA ASP A 211 -13.21 -7.33 -2.51
C ASP A 211 -13.74 -8.77 -2.52
N ARG A 212 -14.85 -9.01 -1.81
CA ARG A 212 -15.58 -10.28 -1.81
C ARG A 212 -17.08 -10.02 -1.84
N SER A 213 -17.81 -10.90 -2.52
CA SER A 213 -19.26 -10.86 -2.60
C SER A 213 -19.83 -12.27 -2.72
N SER A 214 -21.01 -12.45 -2.17
CA SER A 214 -21.93 -13.57 -2.37
C SER A 214 -23.32 -13.03 -2.67
N ASP A 215 -24.30 -13.90 -2.88
CA ASP A 215 -25.67 -13.50 -3.19
C ASP A 215 -26.30 -12.59 -2.13
N THR A 216 -25.90 -12.76 -0.86
CA THR A 216 -26.47 -12.03 0.28
C THR A 216 -25.45 -11.20 1.08
N SER A 217 -24.19 -11.11 0.64
CA SER A 217 -23.18 -10.39 1.42
C SER A 217 -22.05 -9.78 0.60
N TYR A 218 -21.52 -8.65 1.09
CA TYR A 218 -20.42 -7.92 0.45
C TYR A 218 -19.38 -7.55 1.50
N THR A 219 -18.10 -7.61 1.14
CA THR A 219 -16.98 -7.30 2.04
C THR A 219 -15.94 -6.43 1.34
N TRP A 220 -15.55 -5.34 2.00
CA TRP A 220 -14.47 -4.44 1.62
C TRP A 220 -13.37 -4.53 2.68
N TYR A 221 -12.17 -4.95 2.26
CA TYR A 221 -10.98 -4.89 3.11
C TYR A 221 -10.50 -3.44 3.17
N THR A 222 -10.37 -2.92 4.38
CA THR A 222 -9.94 -1.55 4.66
C THR A 222 -8.44 -1.43 4.91
N ASN A 223 -7.71 -2.56 4.84
CA ASN A 223 -6.25 -2.60 4.78
C ASN A 223 -5.71 -3.71 3.84
N TYR A 224 -4.42 -3.67 3.52
CA TYR A 224 -3.81 -4.64 2.60
C TYR A 224 -3.54 -6.03 3.19
N THR A 225 -3.38 -6.14 4.51
CA THR A 225 -3.22 -7.42 5.22
C THR A 225 -4.53 -8.19 5.35
N LYS A 226 -5.67 -7.52 5.07
CA LYS A 226 -7.03 -8.07 5.16
C LYS A 226 -7.47 -8.40 6.59
N SER A 227 -6.81 -7.84 7.60
CA SER A 227 -7.23 -7.94 9.00
C SER A 227 -8.37 -6.98 9.33
N ASP A 228 -8.51 -5.90 8.56
CA ASP A 228 -9.51 -4.87 8.76
C ASP A 228 -10.50 -4.93 7.59
N TYR A 229 -11.80 -4.95 7.91
CA TYR A 229 -12.83 -5.04 6.90
C TYR A 229 -14.18 -4.49 7.36
N PHE A 230 -14.91 -4.01 6.36
CA PHE A 230 -16.33 -3.70 6.46
C PHE A 230 -17.12 -4.74 5.68
N ARG A 231 -18.14 -5.32 6.31
CA ARG A 231 -19.02 -6.32 5.72
C ARG A 231 -20.47 -5.92 5.89
N VAL A 232 -21.28 -6.15 4.86
CA VAL A 232 -22.73 -6.03 4.95
C VAL A 232 -23.40 -7.34 4.53
N THR A 233 -24.59 -7.57 5.05
CA THR A 233 -25.57 -8.49 4.47
C THR A 233 -26.75 -7.69 3.95
N ILE A 234 -27.43 -8.22 2.95
CA ILE A 234 -28.51 -7.52 2.24
C ILE A 234 -29.80 -8.32 2.27
N ASN A 235 -30.93 -7.63 2.17
CA ASN A 235 -32.24 -8.23 1.94
C ASN A 235 -32.46 -8.54 0.44
N ASP A 236 -33.66 -9.02 0.11
CA ASP A 236 -34.14 -9.32 -1.24
C ASP A 236 -34.26 -8.10 -2.16
N LYS A 237 -34.24 -6.89 -1.61
CA LYS A 237 -34.26 -5.60 -2.33
C LYS A 237 -32.85 -5.01 -2.53
N ASP A 238 -31.79 -5.78 -2.28
CA ASP A 238 -30.39 -5.32 -2.29
C ASP A 238 -30.09 -4.18 -1.29
N GLU A 239 -30.89 -4.05 -0.23
CA GLU A 239 -30.69 -3.06 0.84
C GLU A 239 -29.95 -3.71 2.02
N VAL A 240 -29.05 -2.96 2.65
CA VAL A 240 -28.28 -3.42 3.82
C VAL A 240 -29.21 -3.81 4.96
N GLN A 241 -29.17 -5.07 5.38
CA GLN A 241 -29.95 -5.60 6.51
C GLN A 241 -29.13 -5.70 7.79
N SER A 242 -27.82 -5.94 7.67
CA SER A 242 -26.89 -5.79 8.79
C SER A 242 -25.51 -5.40 8.28
N LYS A 243 -24.75 -4.74 9.15
CA LYS A 243 -23.41 -4.25 8.85
C LYS A 243 -22.46 -4.58 10.00
N PHE A 244 -21.22 -4.87 9.64
CA PHE A 244 -20.16 -5.27 10.55
C PHE A 244 -18.86 -4.59 10.14
N LEU A 245 -18.19 -3.99 11.11
CA LEU A 245 -16.91 -3.34 10.95
C LEU A 245 -15.92 -3.98 11.93
N LEU A 246 -14.75 -4.39 11.44
CA LEU A 246 -13.64 -4.89 12.27
C LEU A 246 -12.37 -4.16 11.86
N GLN A 247 -11.70 -3.52 12.82
CA GLN A 247 -10.54 -2.66 12.56
C GLN A 247 -9.43 -2.76 13.63
N PRO A 248 -8.82 -3.94 13.79
CA PRO A 248 -7.74 -4.14 14.75
C PRO A 248 -6.52 -3.25 14.50
N THR A 249 -6.28 -2.79 13.26
CA THR A 249 -5.12 -1.95 12.95
C THR A 249 -5.39 -0.45 13.04
N ALA A 250 -6.67 -0.03 12.97
CA ALA A 250 -7.05 1.38 13.16
C ALA A 250 -7.10 1.80 14.64
N ASN A 251 -7.35 0.84 15.55
CA ASN A 251 -7.54 1.07 16.98
C ASN A 251 -6.28 0.77 17.83
N ASN A 252 -5.09 0.75 17.24
CA ASN A 252 -3.87 0.32 17.94
C ASN A 252 -3.36 1.40 18.91
N ASN A 253 -4.06 1.59 20.05
CA ASN A 253 -3.64 2.26 21.29
C ASN A 253 -4.37 3.59 21.65
N LYS A 254 -5.64 3.78 21.28
CA LYS A 254 -6.41 4.97 21.74
C LYS A 254 -7.36 4.71 22.89
N PHE A 255 -7.85 3.48 23.02
CA PHE A 255 -8.75 3.10 24.11
C PHE A 255 -7.97 2.85 25.41
N SER A 256 -8.48 3.40 26.51
CA SER A 256 -8.02 3.12 27.88
C SER A 256 -9.20 2.60 28.70
N PRO A 257 -9.05 1.48 29.44
CA PRO A 257 -10.09 0.96 30.34
C PRO A 257 -10.62 2.01 31.32
N GLU A 258 -9.78 2.91 31.83
CA GLU A 258 -10.20 3.96 32.78
C GLU A 258 -11.33 4.84 32.22
N LYS A 259 -11.35 5.05 30.90
CA LYS A 259 -12.39 5.85 30.25
C LYS A 259 -13.71 5.10 30.07
N TYR A 260 -13.72 3.78 30.18
CA TYR A 260 -14.94 2.97 30.08
C TYR A 260 -15.90 3.27 31.23
N ASP A 261 -15.35 3.49 32.43
CA ASP A 261 -16.14 3.79 33.62
C ASP A 261 -16.78 5.18 33.57
N GLU A 262 -16.13 6.13 32.88
CA GLU A 262 -16.65 7.50 32.65
C GLU A 262 -17.85 7.56 31.68
N ILE A 263 -18.15 6.47 30.97
CA ILE A 263 -19.30 6.41 30.08
C ILE A 263 -20.56 6.19 30.91
N ASN A 264 -21.37 7.24 31.01
CA ASN A 264 -22.71 7.21 31.60
C ASN A 264 -23.76 6.79 30.57
N ASP A 265 -24.96 6.46 31.05
CA ASP A 265 -26.05 6.01 30.20
C ASP A 265 -26.55 7.12 29.24
N GLU A 266 -27.05 6.68 28.08
CA GLU A 266 -27.73 7.49 27.04
C GLU A 266 -26.88 8.48 26.21
N ILE A 267 -25.55 8.34 26.16
CA ILE A 267 -24.75 9.11 25.20
C ILE A 267 -24.96 8.65 23.75
N SER A 268 -24.64 9.52 22.79
CA SER A 268 -24.66 9.17 21.35
C SER A 268 -23.44 8.33 20.95
N GLU A 269 -23.53 7.62 19.82
CA GLU A 269 -22.37 6.93 19.25
C GLU A 269 -21.21 7.89 18.89
N ASP A 270 -21.53 9.10 18.42
CA ASP A 270 -20.52 10.11 18.08
C ASP A 270 -19.79 10.60 19.34
N GLU A 271 -20.51 10.81 20.44
CA GLU A 271 -19.94 11.17 21.74
C GLU A 271 -19.07 10.05 22.32
N LEU A 272 -19.49 8.78 22.15
CA LEU A 272 -18.68 7.62 22.55
C LEU A 272 -17.33 7.61 21.81
N VAL A 273 -17.35 7.85 20.49
CA VAL A 273 -16.14 7.89 19.65
C VAL A 273 -15.26 9.09 19.99
N GLU A 274 -15.83 10.23 20.38
CA GLU A 274 -15.06 11.38 20.86
C GLU A 274 -14.30 11.05 22.15
N LYS A 275 -14.94 10.35 23.09
CA LYS A 275 -14.35 9.98 24.39
C LYS A 275 -13.31 8.85 24.27
N LEU A 276 -13.66 7.78 23.54
CA LEU A 276 -12.93 6.52 23.52
C LEU A 276 -12.11 6.30 22.23
N GLY A 277 -12.33 7.11 21.21
CA GLY A 277 -11.77 6.90 19.87
C GLY A 277 -12.57 5.91 19.02
N GLU A 278 -12.04 5.63 17.84
CA GLU A 278 -12.63 4.66 16.90
C GLU A 278 -12.65 3.25 17.50
N PRO A 279 -13.76 2.52 17.41
CA PRO A 279 -13.92 1.21 18.04
C PRO A 279 -13.12 0.13 17.33
N TYR A 280 -12.88 -0.96 18.07
CA TYR A 280 -12.22 -2.15 17.52
C TYR A 280 -13.14 -2.89 16.54
N GLN A 281 -14.41 -3.03 16.92
CA GLN A 281 -15.42 -3.74 16.17
C GLN A 281 -16.80 -3.13 16.41
N VAL A 282 -17.62 -3.08 15.38
CA VAL A 282 -19.03 -2.69 15.50
C VAL A 282 -19.92 -3.60 14.67
N GLN A 283 -21.04 -3.99 15.25
CA GLN A 283 -22.09 -4.71 14.53
C GLN A 283 -23.42 -3.99 14.72
N THR A 284 -24.17 -3.80 13.64
CA THR A 284 -25.54 -3.27 13.68
C THR A 284 -26.46 -4.17 12.86
N SER A 285 -27.60 -4.50 13.44
CA SER A 285 -28.70 -5.21 12.79
C SER A 285 -30.02 -4.55 13.20
N SER A 286 -30.85 -4.20 12.21
CA SER A 286 -32.08 -3.43 12.44
C SER A 286 -31.80 -2.11 13.18
N ASP A 287 -32.23 -1.96 14.43
CA ASP A 287 -31.98 -0.81 15.32
C ASP A 287 -31.04 -1.09 16.48
N ARG A 288 -30.52 -2.32 16.57
CA ARG A 288 -29.64 -2.73 17.66
C ARG A 288 -28.22 -2.87 17.15
N GLY A 289 -27.28 -2.47 17.99
CA GLY A 289 -25.88 -2.65 17.72
C GLY A 289 -25.10 -3.00 18.96
N ILE A 290 -23.88 -3.47 18.73
CA ILE A 290 -22.88 -3.62 19.78
C ILE A 290 -21.58 -3.03 19.26
N ILE A 291 -21.01 -2.13 20.04
CA ILE A 291 -19.70 -1.52 19.80
C ILE A 291 -18.72 -2.15 20.77
N TYR A 292 -17.58 -2.59 20.27
CA TYR A 292 -16.53 -3.24 21.04
C TYR A 292 -15.25 -2.42 21.03
N TYR A 293 -14.69 -2.25 22.21
CA TYR A 293 -13.32 -1.83 22.46
C TYR A 293 -12.58 -2.99 23.12
N ILE A 294 -11.28 -3.12 22.82
CA ILE A 294 -10.47 -4.18 23.42
C ILE A 294 -9.13 -3.62 23.88
N THR A 295 -8.57 -4.25 24.90
CA THR A 295 -7.15 -4.13 25.24
C THR A 295 -6.41 -5.39 24.77
N LYS A 296 -5.15 -5.22 24.39
CA LYS A 296 -4.28 -6.33 24.00
C LYS A 296 -3.04 -6.34 24.86
N ASP A 297 -2.55 -7.53 25.17
CA ASP A 297 -1.19 -7.69 25.66
C ASP A 297 -0.20 -7.29 24.54
N GLU A 298 0.63 -6.28 24.81
CA GLU A 298 1.62 -5.78 23.85
C GLU A 298 2.63 -6.86 23.42
N ALA A 299 2.92 -7.83 24.27
CA ALA A 299 3.90 -8.89 24.00
C ALA A 299 3.35 -10.02 23.11
N GLU A 300 2.07 -10.37 23.25
CA GLU A 300 1.48 -11.55 22.59
C GLU A 300 0.37 -11.23 21.59
N GLN A 301 -0.06 -9.97 21.46
CA GLN A 301 -1.19 -9.54 20.61
C GLN A 301 -2.50 -10.29 20.93
N ARG A 302 -2.60 -10.89 22.12
CA ARG A 302 -3.80 -11.57 22.63
C ARG A 302 -4.75 -10.54 23.23
N ILE A 303 -6.05 -10.75 23.04
CA ILE A 303 -7.09 -9.93 23.67
C ILE A 303 -6.99 -10.14 25.18
N GLN A 304 -6.82 -9.05 25.93
CA GLN A 304 -6.73 -9.06 27.38
C GLN A 304 -8.12 -8.85 27.99
N ALA A 305 -8.84 -7.81 27.54
CA ALA A 305 -10.21 -7.54 27.94
C ALA A 305 -11.05 -7.01 26.78
N GLU A 306 -12.36 -7.27 26.84
CA GLU A 306 -13.38 -6.76 25.93
C GLU A 306 -14.33 -5.83 26.70
N PHE A 307 -14.62 -4.68 26.11
CA PHE A 307 -15.55 -3.68 26.61
C PHE A 307 -16.60 -3.44 25.54
N ALA A 308 -17.85 -3.74 25.85
CA ALA A 308 -18.95 -3.73 24.90
C ALA A 308 -20.02 -2.72 25.32
N PHE A 309 -20.48 -1.92 24.36
CA PHE A 309 -21.58 -0.99 24.52
C PHE A 309 -22.76 -1.43 23.64
N GLN A 310 -23.93 -1.58 24.26
CA GLN A 310 -25.18 -1.84 23.56
C GLN A 310 -25.70 -0.54 22.97
N VAL A 311 -26.12 -0.60 21.71
CA VAL A 311 -26.67 0.53 20.97
C VAL A 311 -28.12 0.22 20.63
N GLU A 312 -29.02 1.15 20.92
CA GLU A 312 -30.39 1.14 20.39
C GLU A 312 -30.73 2.51 19.81
N ASN A 313 -31.19 2.53 18.56
CA ASN A 313 -31.58 3.77 17.86
C ASN A 313 -30.49 4.87 17.89
N GLY A 314 -29.22 4.48 17.82
CA GLY A 314 -28.07 5.41 17.79
C GLY A 314 -27.63 5.94 19.15
N LYS A 315 -28.17 5.39 20.25
CA LYS A 315 -27.81 5.74 21.62
C LYS A 315 -27.24 4.54 22.36
N ILE A 316 -26.30 4.81 23.28
CA ILE A 316 -25.77 3.81 24.18
C ILE A 316 -26.79 3.53 25.28
N THR A 317 -27.25 2.29 25.37
CA THR A 317 -28.29 1.86 26.32
C THR A 317 -27.81 0.86 27.37
N GLY A 318 -26.57 0.39 27.25
CA GLY A 318 -25.95 -0.48 28.24
C GLY A 318 -24.49 -0.71 27.95
N LYS A 319 -23.75 -1.19 28.95
CA LYS A 319 -22.34 -1.56 28.82
C LYS A 319 -22.03 -2.84 29.59
N ARG A 320 -21.05 -3.63 29.12
CA ARG A 320 -20.50 -4.80 29.82
C ARG A 320 -19.02 -4.95 29.51
N SER A 321 -18.24 -5.48 30.45
CA SER A 321 -16.82 -5.79 30.25
C SER A 321 -16.52 -7.25 30.62
N THR A 322 -15.35 -7.76 30.21
CA THR A 322 -14.84 -9.08 30.64
C THR A 322 -13.82 -8.98 31.77
N GLU A 323 -13.66 -7.80 32.38
CA GLU A 323 -12.78 -7.60 33.55
C GLU A 323 -13.47 -7.97 34.88
N ASP A 324 -14.78 -8.25 34.85
CA ASP A 324 -15.62 -8.61 36.01
C ASP A 324 -15.72 -10.14 36.25
#